data_AF-A0A967CZV9-F1
#
_entry.id   AF-A0A967CZV9-F1
#
_cell.length_a   1.000
_cell.length_b   1.000
_cell.length_c   1.000
_cell.angle_alpha   90.00
_cell.angle_beta   90.00
_cell.angle_gamma   90.00
#
_symmetry.space_group_name_H-M   'P 1'
#
loop_
_entity.id
_entity.type
_entity.pdbx_description
1 polymer ?
#
loop_
_entity_poly.entity_id
_entity_poly.type
_entity_poly.pdbx_seq_one_letter_code
_entity_poly.pdbx_strand_id
1 'polypeptide(L)'
;MKISKLIFLFLILFSFNSLNADEGKLKTEITKNLRCLVCQGQSVYDSDSEFAVSLKLVVENKIQQGLTEDQIYQFLTDKYGEWILYDPKFNKNTYLLWFLPLLILLLGGAIIVKKLIKIKK
;
A
#
# COMPACT_ATOMS: atom_id res chain seq x y z
N MET A 1 14.51 35.33 -23.61
CA MET A 1 14.18 34.50 -24.80
C MET A 1 14.75 33.07 -24.81
N LYS A 2 15.64 32.67 -23.88
CA LYS A 2 16.20 31.30 -23.80
C LYS A 2 15.44 30.37 -22.83
N ILE A 3 14.94 30.90 -21.71
CA ILE A 3 14.18 30.13 -20.69
C ILE A 3 12.83 29.62 -21.23
N SER A 4 12.12 30.41 -22.03
CA SER A 4 10.80 30.02 -22.58
C SER A 4 10.89 28.84 -23.56
N LYS A 5 11.99 28.72 -24.33
CA LYS A 5 12.23 27.54 -25.19
C LYS A 5 12.54 26.29 -24.37
N LEU A 6 13.18 26.43 -23.21
CA LEU A 6 13.51 25.32 -22.31
C LEU A 6 12.26 24.78 -21.59
N ILE A 7 11.35 25.68 -21.20
CA ILE A 7 10.03 25.33 -20.63
C ILE A 7 9.18 24.60 -21.68
N PHE A 8 9.16 25.08 -22.92
CA PHE A 8 8.40 24.44 -24.00
C PHE A 8 8.97 23.07 -24.39
N LEU A 9 10.31 22.92 -24.38
CA LEU A 9 10.99 21.64 -24.61
C LEU A 9 10.71 20.61 -23.50
N PHE A 10 10.62 21.06 -22.26
CA PHE A 10 10.27 20.23 -21.11
C PHE A 10 8.79 19.79 -21.14
N LEU A 11 7.89 20.68 -21.56
CA LEU A 11 6.45 20.40 -21.71
C LEU A 11 6.15 19.36 -22.81
N ILE A 12 6.93 19.37 -23.90
CA ILE A 12 6.81 18.39 -24.99
C ILE A 12 7.31 17.00 -24.56
N LEU A 13 8.36 16.92 -23.74
CA LEU A 13 8.87 15.66 -23.21
C LEU A 13 7.96 15.03 -22.15
N PHE A 14 7.19 15.84 -21.41
CA PHE A 14 6.26 15.33 -20.39
C PHE A 14 5.02 14.66 -21.01
N SER A 15 4.66 15.01 -22.25
CA SER A 15 3.35 14.67 -22.84
C SER A 15 3.22 13.24 -23.41
N PHE A 16 4.27 12.41 -23.40
CA PHE A 16 4.27 11.10 -24.11
C PHE A 16 4.46 9.86 -23.24
N ASN A 17 4.15 9.90 -21.94
CA ASN A 17 4.21 8.70 -21.08
C ASN A 17 2.84 8.14 -20.72
N SER A 18 1.99 7.84 -21.71
CA SER A 18 0.76 7.09 -21.43
C SER A 18 0.49 5.99 -22.45
N LEU A 19 1.34 4.95 -22.42
CA LEU A 19 1.01 3.63 -22.96
C LEU A 19 0.37 2.81 -21.84
N ASN A 20 -0.97 2.76 -21.84
CA ASN A 20 -1.75 1.95 -20.90
C ASN A 20 -1.83 0.50 -21.39
N ALA A 21 -0.85 -0.31 -20.98
CA ALA A 21 -1.05 -1.75 -20.83
C ALA A 21 -1.66 -1.96 -19.42
N ASP A 22 -2.98 -1.82 -19.34
CA ASP A 22 -3.73 -1.52 -18.11
C ASP A 22 -4.01 -2.78 -17.25
N GLU A 23 -4.44 -3.87 -17.88
CA GLU A 23 -4.96 -5.04 -17.16
C GLU A 23 -3.87 -5.88 -16.47
N GLY A 24 -2.72 -6.07 -17.12
CA GLY A 24 -1.60 -6.83 -16.55
C GLY A 24 -0.90 -6.11 -15.39
N LYS A 25 -0.94 -4.77 -15.39
CA LYS A 25 -0.37 -3.95 -14.29
C LYS A 25 -1.25 -4.04 -13.06
N LEU A 26 -2.58 -3.88 -13.20
CA LEU A 26 -3.50 -3.94 -12.07
C LEU A 26 -3.44 -5.28 -11.33
N LYS A 27 -3.47 -6.40 -12.06
CA LYS A 27 -3.33 -7.75 -11.47
C LYS A 27 -2.03 -7.88 -10.68
N THR A 28 -0.94 -7.37 -11.22
CA THR A 28 0.38 -7.42 -10.59
C THR A 28 0.42 -6.61 -9.29
N GLU A 29 -0.10 -5.39 -9.30
CA GLU A 29 -0.14 -4.54 -8.09
C GLU A 29 -1.00 -5.16 -6.98
N ILE A 30 -2.19 -5.67 -7.34
CA ILE A 30 -3.07 -6.36 -6.38
C ILE A 30 -2.35 -7.57 -5.78
N THR A 31 -1.79 -8.45 -6.61
CA THR A 31 -1.18 -9.69 -6.12
C THR A 31 0.11 -9.49 -5.33
N LYS A 32 0.83 -8.38 -5.55
CA LYS A 32 1.98 -7.99 -4.71
C LYS A 32 1.56 -7.57 -3.31
N ASN A 33 0.43 -6.88 -3.18
CA ASN A 33 -0.11 -6.47 -1.88
C ASN A 33 -0.79 -7.63 -1.13
N LEU A 34 -0.97 -8.79 -1.75
CA LEU A 34 -1.55 -9.97 -1.10
C LEU A 34 -0.45 -10.86 -0.53
N ARG A 35 -0.63 -11.34 0.70
CA ARG A 35 0.21 -12.32 1.37
C ARG A 35 -0.21 -13.74 0.99
N CYS A 36 0.76 -14.61 0.76
CA CYS A 36 0.49 -16.05 0.69
C CYS A 36 0.40 -16.62 2.12
N LEU A 37 -0.81 -16.96 2.56
CA LEU A 37 -1.09 -17.44 3.92
C LEU A 37 -0.44 -18.80 4.25
N VAL A 38 -0.07 -19.57 3.22
CA VAL A 38 0.55 -20.88 3.36
C VAL A 38 2.07 -20.85 3.12
N CYS A 39 2.61 -19.70 2.74
CA CYS A 39 4.02 -19.53 2.38
C CYS A 39 4.80 -18.80 3.49
N GLN A 40 6.12 -18.98 3.51
CA GLN A 40 7.00 -18.33 4.47
C GLN A 40 7.32 -16.89 4.03
N GLY A 41 6.42 -15.95 4.32
CA GLY A 41 6.65 -14.50 4.13
C GLY A 41 6.72 -14.07 2.66
N GLN A 42 5.98 -14.73 1.78
CA GLN A 42 5.92 -14.40 0.35
C GLN A 42 4.60 -13.72 -0.02
N SER A 43 4.64 -12.89 -1.07
CA SER A 43 3.42 -12.38 -1.69
C SER A 43 2.73 -13.48 -2.52
N VAL A 44 1.46 -13.27 -2.84
CA VAL A 44 0.74 -14.10 -3.82
C VAL A 44 1.40 -13.95 -5.19
N TYR A 45 1.89 -12.75 -5.55
CA TYR A 45 2.58 -12.51 -6.81
C TYR A 45 3.83 -13.40 -6.96
N ASP A 46 4.70 -13.41 -5.94
CA ASP A 46 6.00 -14.11 -5.96
C ASP A 46 5.90 -15.62 -5.74
N SER A 47 4.77 -16.11 -5.21
CA SER A 47 4.60 -17.52 -4.89
C SER A 47 3.90 -18.30 -6.00
N ASP A 48 4.36 -19.53 -6.22
CA ASP A 48 3.74 -20.52 -7.12
C ASP A 48 3.05 -21.67 -6.36
N SER A 49 2.75 -21.46 -5.07
CA SER A 49 1.93 -22.42 -4.32
C SER A 49 0.53 -22.57 -4.93
N GLU A 50 -0.13 -23.71 -4.71
CA GLU A 50 -1.51 -23.95 -5.17
C GLU A 50 -2.46 -22.85 -4.67
N PHE A 51 -2.29 -22.41 -3.42
CA PHE A 51 -3.02 -21.28 -2.85
C PHE A 51 -2.79 -19.99 -3.64
N ALA A 52 -1.54 -19.64 -3.91
CA ALA A 52 -1.20 -18.43 -4.64
C ALA A 52 -1.75 -18.45 -6.07
N VAL A 53 -1.62 -19.58 -6.78
CA VAL A 53 -2.17 -19.74 -8.14
C VAL A 53 -3.69 -19.60 -8.12
N SER A 54 -4.38 -20.21 -7.16
CA SER A 54 -5.83 -20.06 -7.01
C SER A 54 -6.25 -18.60 -6.78
N LEU A 55 -5.51 -17.85 -5.95
CA LEU A 55 -5.78 -16.44 -5.71
C LEU A 55 -5.49 -15.57 -6.93
N LYS A 56 -4.43 -15.85 -7.70
CA LYS A 56 -4.13 -15.15 -8.97
C LYS A 56 -5.31 -15.28 -9.93
N LEU A 57 -5.92 -16.46 -10.03
CA LEU A 57 -7.10 -16.71 -10.86
C LEU A 57 -8.35 -15.99 -10.34
N VAL A 58 -8.55 -15.98 -9.01
CA VAL A 58 -9.67 -15.25 -8.39
C VAL A 58 -9.56 -13.76 -8.68
N VAL A 59 -8.38 -13.16 -8.47
CA VAL A 59 -8.13 -11.73 -8.74
C VAL A 59 -8.39 -11.40 -10.20
N GLU A 60 -7.86 -12.21 -11.12
CA GLU A 60 -8.06 -12.04 -12.56
C GLU A 60 -9.55 -12.09 -12.94
N ASN A 61 -10.30 -13.05 -12.38
CA ASN A 61 -11.74 -13.15 -12.61
C ASN A 61 -12.51 -11.92 -12.07
N LYS A 62 -12.06 -11.31 -10.96
CA LYS A 62 -12.68 -10.09 -10.42
C LYS A 62 -12.36 -8.85 -11.24
N ILE A 63 -11.15 -8.75 -11.76
CA ILE A 63 -10.77 -7.67 -12.69
C ILE A 63 -11.62 -7.76 -13.96
N GLN A 64 -11.79 -8.97 -14.53
CA GLN A 64 -12.63 -9.19 -15.70
C GLN A 64 -14.13 -8.91 -15.45
N GLN A 65 -14.58 -9.02 -14.20
CA GLN A 65 -15.93 -8.61 -13.78
C GLN A 65 -16.09 -7.08 -13.67
N GLY A 66 -15.02 -6.30 -13.88
CA GLY A 66 -15.03 -4.85 -13.79
C GLY A 66 -15.03 -4.32 -12.35
N LEU A 67 -14.62 -5.14 -11.36
CA LEU A 67 -14.48 -4.67 -9.99
C LEU A 67 -13.26 -3.76 -9.86
N THR A 68 -13.39 -2.74 -8.99
CA THR A 68 -12.27 -1.87 -8.64
C THR A 68 -11.31 -2.58 -7.67
N GLU A 69 -10.07 -2.10 -7.60
CA GLU A 69 -9.05 -2.60 -6.67
C GLU A 69 -9.56 -2.67 -5.22
N ASP A 70 -10.23 -1.61 -4.75
CA ASP A 70 -10.80 -1.55 -3.41
C ASP A 70 -11.85 -2.64 -3.14
N GLN A 71 -12.69 -2.92 -4.14
CA GLN A 71 -13.71 -3.96 -4.05
C GLN A 71 -13.08 -5.35 -4.01
N ILE A 72 -11.99 -5.56 -4.78
CA ILE A 72 -11.24 -6.81 -4.77
C ILE A 72 -10.59 -7.04 -3.41
N TYR A 73 -9.93 -6.01 -2.85
CA TYR A 73 -9.37 -6.11 -1.50
C TYR A 73 -10.44 -6.38 -0.46
N GLN A 74 -11.57 -5.68 -0.52
CA GLN A 74 -12.67 -5.91 0.42
C GLN A 74 -13.21 -7.34 0.34
N PHE A 75 -13.41 -7.86 -0.86
CA PHE A 75 -13.81 -9.26 -1.06
C PHE A 75 -12.82 -10.25 -0.44
N LEU A 76 -11.53 -9.98 -0.58
CA LEU A 76 -10.47 -10.85 -0.04
C LEU A 76 -10.35 -10.73 1.48
N THR A 77 -10.45 -9.52 2.04
CA THR A 77 -10.42 -9.31 3.50
C THR A 77 -11.66 -9.89 4.18
N ASP A 78 -12.83 -9.86 3.53
CA ASP A 78 -14.05 -10.45 4.08
C ASP A 78 -13.95 -11.99 4.15
N LYS A 79 -13.19 -12.61 3.24
CA LYS A 79 -12.97 -14.06 3.17
C LYS A 79 -11.82 -14.56 4.05
N TYR A 80 -10.71 -13.83 4.06
CA TYR A 80 -9.43 -14.28 4.62
C TYR A 80 -8.93 -13.41 5.79
N GLY A 81 -9.64 -12.33 6.11
CA GLY A 81 -9.26 -11.35 7.13
C GLY A 81 -8.29 -10.29 6.64
N GLU A 82 -8.14 -9.22 7.42
CA GLU A 82 -7.25 -8.07 7.14
C GLU A 82 -5.78 -8.47 6.95
N TRP A 83 -5.36 -9.60 7.53
CA TRP A 83 -3.97 -10.08 7.46
C TRP A 83 -3.57 -10.56 6.06
N ILE A 84 -4.52 -10.81 5.16
CA ILE A 84 -4.20 -11.15 3.77
C ILE A 84 -3.51 -10.00 3.03
N LEU A 85 -3.68 -8.75 3.47
CA LEU A 85 -3.04 -7.58 2.89
C LEU A 85 -1.67 -7.33 3.54
N TYR A 86 -0.68 -6.94 2.75
CA TYR A 86 0.56 -6.40 3.27
C TYR A 86 0.34 -5.04 3.90
N ASP A 87 -0.42 -4.19 3.19
CA ASP A 87 -0.85 -2.89 3.66
C ASP A 87 -2.32 -2.94 4.14
N PRO A 88 -2.55 -3.18 5.45
CA PRO A 88 -3.89 -3.19 6.00
C PRO A 88 -4.47 -1.77 6.00
N LYS A 89 -5.73 -1.64 5.59
CA LYS A 89 -6.39 -0.32 5.54
C LYS A 89 -6.46 0.28 6.94
N PHE A 90 -6.38 1.61 7.00
CA PHE A 90 -6.67 2.36 8.22
C PHE A 90 -8.13 2.13 8.61
N ASN A 91 -8.33 1.39 9.70
CA ASN A 91 -9.64 1.06 10.23
C ASN A 91 -9.71 1.41 11.72
N LYS A 92 -10.92 1.36 12.29
CA LYS A 92 -11.15 1.74 13.70
C LYS A 92 -10.32 0.92 14.69
N ASN A 93 -10.01 -0.32 14.32
CA ASN A 93 -9.28 -1.26 15.17
C ASN A 93 -7.76 -1.02 15.09
N THR A 94 -7.25 -0.58 13.94
CA THR A 94 -5.82 -0.31 13.74
C THR A 94 -5.40 1.07 14.21
N TYR A 95 -6.31 2.04 14.40
CA TYR A 95 -5.94 3.39 14.86
C TYR A 95 -5.03 3.41 16.09
N LEU A 96 -5.32 2.57 17.08
CA LEU A 96 -4.48 2.51 18.28
C LEU A 96 -3.04 2.10 17.94
N LEU A 97 -2.85 1.10 17.09
CA LEU A 97 -1.53 0.65 16.65
C LEU A 97 -0.75 1.75 15.91
N TRP A 98 -1.43 2.55 15.09
CA TRP A 98 -0.80 3.63 14.34
C TRP A 98 -0.47 4.86 15.19
N PHE A 99 -1.33 5.23 16.15
CA PHE A 99 -1.12 6.41 17.00
C PHE A 99 -0.25 6.13 18.24
N LEU A 100 -0.13 4.88 18.68
CA LEU A 100 0.63 4.51 19.87
C LEU A 100 2.11 4.97 19.82
N PRO A 101 2.87 4.77 18.71
CA PRO A 101 4.25 5.25 18.62
C PRO A 101 4.37 6.77 18.82
N LEU A 102 3.46 7.54 18.20
CA LEU A 102 3.44 9.00 18.32
C LEU A 102 3.10 9.43 19.75
N LEU A 103 2.13 8.77 20.37
CA LEU A 103 1.72 9.06 21.75
C LEU A 103 2.85 8.81 22.74
N ILE A 104 3.56 7.68 22.60
CA ILE A 104 4.74 7.37 23.43
C ILE A 104 5.84 8.41 23.23
N LEU A 105 6.12 8.80 22.00
CA LEU A 105 7.14 9.80 21.68
C LEU A 105 6.81 11.16 22.31
N LEU A 106 5.56 11.61 22.22
CA LEU A 106 5.10 12.86 22.82
C LEU A 106 5.17 12.84 24.35
N LEU A 107 4.72 11.74 24.97
CA LEU A 107 4.76 11.58 26.43
C LEU A 107 6.21 11.52 26.95
N GLY A 108 7.06 10.72 26.32
CA GLY A 108 8.48 10.61 26.65
C GLY A 108 9.21 11.94 26.48
N GLY A 109 8.99 12.61 25.35
CA GLY A 109 9.55 13.93 25.05
C GLY A 109 9.13 14.98 26.09
N ALA A 110 7.84 15.02 26.44
CA ALA A 110 7.32 15.96 27.44
C ALA A 110 7.96 15.76 28.83
N ILE A 111 8.17 14.50 29.26
CA ILE A 111 8.84 14.18 30.52
C ILE A 111 10.30 14.66 30.51
N ILE A 112 11.02 14.40 29.42
CA ILE A 112 12.43 14.82 29.27
C ILE A 112 12.54 16.35 29.32
N VAL A 113 11.73 17.06 28.51
CA VAL A 113 11.72 18.53 28.47
C VAL A 113 11.43 19.11 29.85
N LYS A 114 10.41 18.60 30.55
CA LYS A 114 10.08 19.02 31.92
C LYS A 114 11.24 18.83 32.88
N LYS A 115 11.98 17.71 32.77
CA LYS A 115 13.14 17.43 33.62
C LYS A 115 14.32 18.36 33.30
N LEU A 116 14.60 18.63 32.02
CA LEU A 116 15.66 19.55 31.60
C LEU A 116 15.40 20.99 32.06
N ILE A 117 14.15 21.47 31.96
CA ILE A 117 13.76 22.79 32.47
C ILE A 117 13.96 22.88 33.98
N LYS A 118 13.63 21.82 34.74
CA LYS A 118 13.82 21.78 36.19
C LYS A 118 15.29 21.75 36.62
N ILE A 119 16.18 21.11 35.85
CA ILE A 119 17.62 21.05 36.17
C ILE A 119 18.33 22.38 35.89
N LYS A 120 17.89 23.12 34.86
CA LYS A 120 18.50 24.39 34.47
C LYS A 120 18.10 25.56 35.40
N LYS A 121 17.06 25.37 36.22
CA LYS A 121 16.56 26.34 37.19
C LYS A 121 17.10 26.02 38.58
#